data_AF-A0A258A3H6-F1
#
_entry.id   AF-A0A258A3H6-F1
#
_cell.length_a   1.000
_cell.length_b   1.000
_cell.length_c   1.000
_cell.angle_alpha   90.00
_cell.angle_beta   90.00
_cell.angle_gamma   90.00
#
_symmetry.space_group_name_H-M   'P 1'
#
loop_
_entity.id
_entity.type
_entity.pdbx_description
1 polymer ?
#
loop_
_entity_poly.entity_id
_entity_poly.type
_entity_poly.pdbx_seq_one_letter_code
_entity_poly.pdbx_strand_id
1 'polypeptide(L)'
;MGLGQDIAGRNSAGIARREAFIGGGMAAVQAAVAGGLGVSPLAARLAPTGTAYIGPEWGLPGLGISCVVLRSQVATPRANAFVRALAAAFRAG
;
A
#
# COMPACT_ATOMS: atom_id res chain seq x y z
N MET A 1 11.51 3.13 -17.91
CA MET A 1 11.53 1.66 -18.07
C MET A 1 11.24 1.03 -16.69
N GLY A 2 10.08 0.47 -16.34
CA GLY A 2 8.71 0.59 -16.82
C GLY A 2 7.81 0.56 -15.57
N LEU A 3 6.89 1.53 -15.42
CA LEU A 3 6.13 1.75 -14.18
C LEU A 3 4.64 1.41 -14.30
N GLY A 4 4.22 0.64 -15.31
CA GLY A 4 2.80 0.40 -15.55
C GLY A 4 2.40 -0.97 -16.11
N GLN A 5 3.33 -1.92 -16.23
CA GLN A 5 3.09 -3.17 -16.97
C GLN A 5 2.73 -4.38 -16.08
N ASP A 6 2.66 -4.21 -14.75
CA ASP A 6 2.58 -5.30 -13.76
C ASP A 6 1.17 -5.53 -13.18
N ILE A 7 0.14 -4.87 -13.73
CA ILE A 7 -1.24 -5.05 -13.27
C ILE A 7 -1.88 -6.26 -13.96
N ALA A 8 -1.65 -6.42 -15.27
CA ALA A 8 -2.13 -7.53 -16.10
C ALA A 8 -1.11 -8.67 -16.27
N GLY A 9 0.13 -8.45 -15.83
CA GLY A 9 1.22 -9.40 -15.87
C GLY A 9 1.52 -9.88 -14.46
N ARG A 10 1.63 -11.20 -14.30
CA ARG A 10 2.15 -11.94 -13.15
C ARG A 10 3.01 -11.05 -12.23
N ASN A 11 2.63 -10.89 -10.96
CA ASN A 11 3.34 -10.00 -10.04
C ASN A 11 4.80 -10.45 -9.82
N SER A 12 5.61 -9.62 -9.15
CA SER A 12 7.00 -9.93 -8.79
C SER A 12 7.23 -11.25 -8.03
N ALA A 13 6.17 -11.88 -7.51
CA ALA A 13 6.20 -13.20 -6.86
C ALA A 13 5.75 -14.35 -7.77
N GLY A 14 5.54 -14.13 -9.07
CA GLY A 14 5.18 -15.17 -10.01
C GLY A 14 3.70 -15.59 -9.99
N ILE A 15 2.84 -14.86 -9.26
CA ILE A 15 1.41 -15.18 -9.15
C ILE A 15 0.64 -14.58 -10.31
N ALA A 16 -0.06 -15.44 -11.06
CA ALA A 16 -0.99 -15.02 -12.10
C ALA A 16 -2.20 -14.34 -11.43
N ARG A 17 -2.30 -13.01 -11.55
CA ARG A 17 -3.46 -12.26 -11.08
C ARG A 17 -4.54 -12.22 -12.17
N ARG A 18 -5.79 -12.26 -11.71
CA ARG A 18 -6.96 -11.89 -12.50
C ARG A 18 -7.47 -10.57 -11.95
N GLU A 19 -7.56 -9.53 -12.78
CA GLU A 19 -8.21 -8.29 -12.36
C GLU A 19 -9.70 -8.53 -12.11
N ALA A 20 -10.10 -8.45 -10.84
CA ALA A 20 -11.50 -8.50 -10.45
C ALA A 20 -12.16 -7.11 -10.44
N PHE A 21 -11.37 -6.06 -10.17
CA PHE A 21 -11.84 -4.69 -10.07
C PHE A 21 -10.70 -3.68 -10.25
N ILE A 22 -10.97 -2.56 -10.93
CA ILE A 22 -10.08 -1.40 -11.04
C ILE A 22 -10.88 -0.17 -10.62
N GLY A 23 -10.36 0.60 -9.66
CA GLY A 23 -11.02 1.81 -9.14
C GLY A 23 -10.04 2.95 -8.97
N GLY A 24 -10.53 4.19 -9.06
CA GLY A 24 -9.71 5.41 -9.06
C GLY A 24 -9.06 5.80 -7.72
N GLY A 25 -9.20 5.00 -6.68
CA GLY A 25 -8.60 5.31 -5.37
C GLY A 25 -8.89 4.27 -4.29
N MET A 26 -8.28 4.50 -3.11
CA MET A 26 -8.33 3.56 -1.98
C MET A 26 -9.74 3.26 -1.47
N ALA A 27 -10.63 4.26 -1.43
CA ALA A 27 -12.01 4.06 -0.98
C ALA A 27 -12.77 3.07 -1.89
N ALA A 28 -12.55 3.14 -3.21
CA ALA A 28 -13.16 2.22 -4.17
C ALA A 28 -12.62 0.80 -3.97
N VAL A 29 -11.32 0.65 -3.73
CA VAL A 29 -10.69 -0.66 -3.44
C VAL A 29 -11.22 -1.24 -2.12
N GLN A 30 -11.34 -0.43 -1.07
CA GLN A 30 -11.91 -0.86 0.21
C GLN A 30 -13.36 -1.34 0.06
N ALA A 31 -14.18 -0.61 -0.70
CA ALA A 31 -15.55 -1.02 -0.99
C ALA A 31 -15.61 -2.33 -1.78
N ALA A 32 -14.73 -2.51 -2.78
CA ALA A 32 -14.67 -3.74 -3.56
C ALA A 32 -14.28 -4.96 -2.71
N VAL A 33 -13.30 -4.81 -1.81
CA VAL A 33 -12.90 -5.88 -0.89
C VAL A 33 -14.00 -6.18 0.12
N ALA A 34 -14.61 -5.16 0.72
CA ALA A 34 -15.72 -5.33 1.65
C ALA A 34 -16.94 -5.98 0.99
N GLY A 35 -17.17 -5.70 -0.29
CA GLY A 35 -18.21 -6.33 -1.12
C GLY A 35 -17.86 -7.72 -1.65
N GLY A 36 -16.69 -8.27 -1.32
CA GLY A 36 -16.28 -9.61 -1.73
C GLY A 36 -15.88 -9.76 -3.20
N LEU A 37 -15.62 -8.65 -3.91
CA LEU A 37 -15.19 -8.70 -5.31
C LEU A 37 -13.79 -9.28 -5.49
N GLY A 38 -12.95 -9.24 -4.45
CA GLY A 38 -11.61 -9.79 -4.49
C GLY A 38 -10.79 -9.46 -3.25
N VAL A 39 -9.48 -9.66 -3.37
CA VAL A 39 -8.50 -9.52 -2.29
C VAL A 39 -7.49 -8.44 -2.66
N SER A 40 -7.03 -7.65 -1.68
CA SER A 40 -6.13 -6.52 -1.93
C SER A 40 -5.02 -6.46 -0.89
N PRO A 41 -3.77 -6.13 -1.27
CA PRO A 41 -2.71 -5.82 -0.33
C PRO A 41 -3.01 -4.51 0.40
N LEU A 42 -3.40 -4.60 1.67
CA LEU A 42 -3.73 -3.45 2.50
C LEU A 42 -2.86 -3.43 3.76
N ALA A 43 -2.48 -2.22 4.20
CA ALA A 43 -1.98 -2.06 5.56
C ALA A 43 -3.10 -2.43 6.54
N ALA A 44 -2.77 -3.07 7.66
CA ALA A 44 -3.77 -3.56 8.63
C ALA A 44 -4.76 -2.46 9.06
N ARG A 45 -4.28 -1.23 9.29
CA ARG A 45 -5.11 -0.06 9.65
C ARG A 45 -6.11 0.38 8.57
N LEU A 46 -5.94 -0.09 7.33
CA LEU A 46 -6.80 0.24 6.19
C LEU A 46 -7.74 -0.93 5.83
N ALA A 47 -7.68 -2.05 6.55
CA ALA A 47 -8.56 -3.18 6.30
C ALA A 47 -10.03 -2.78 6.61
N PRO A 48 -10.97 -2.98 5.68
CA PRO A 48 -12.39 -2.77 5.96
C PRO A 48 -12.87 -3.70 7.08
N THR A 49 -13.86 -3.25 7.85
CA THR A 49 -14.50 -4.09 8.86
C THR A 49 -15.13 -5.32 8.21
N GLY A 50 -15.06 -6.47 8.91
CA GLY A 50 -15.59 -7.74 8.40
C GLY A 50 -14.71 -8.43 7.34
N THR A 51 -13.52 -7.88 7.03
CA THR A 51 -12.55 -8.55 6.17
C THR A 51 -11.57 -9.37 6.99
N ALA A 52 -11.06 -10.46 6.42
CA ALA A 52 -10.06 -11.33 7.03
C ALA A 52 -8.71 -11.17 6.34
N TYR A 53 -7.63 -11.27 7.11
CA TYR A 53 -6.29 -11.37 6.56
C TYR A 53 -6.08 -12.79 6.01
N ILE A 54 -5.88 -12.90 4.70
CA ILE A 54 -5.51 -14.15 4.03
C ILE A 54 -4.01 -14.08 3.68
N GLY A 55 -3.20 -14.69 4.53
CA GLY A 55 -1.74 -14.63 4.45
C GLY A 55 -1.12 -15.77 3.65
N PRO A 56 0.04 -16.30 4.11
CA PRO A 56 0.75 -17.42 3.47
C PRO A 56 -0.08 -18.68 3.24
N GLU A 57 -1.15 -18.87 4.02
CA GLU A 57 -2.09 -19.99 3.91
C GLU A 57 -2.78 -20.07 2.53
N TRP A 58 -2.85 -18.93 1.84
CA TRP A 58 -3.39 -18.82 0.48
C TRP A 58 -2.30 -18.77 -0.60
N GLY A 59 -1.06 -19.12 -0.25
CA GLY A 59 0.08 -19.04 -1.16
C GLY A 59 0.48 -17.61 -1.53
N LEU A 60 0.01 -16.62 -0.77
CA LEU A 60 0.31 -15.21 -1.00
C LEU A 60 1.67 -14.85 -0.37
N PRO A 61 2.57 -14.16 -1.10
CA PRO A 61 3.83 -13.71 -0.55
C PRO A 61 3.57 -12.66 0.53
N GLY A 62 4.51 -12.57 1.48
CA GLY A 62 4.53 -11.44 2.40
C GLY A 62 4.56 -10.12 1.64
N LEU A 63 3.76 -9.15 2.09
CA LEU A 63 3.82 -7.81 1.52
C LEU A 63 5.17 -7.18 1.87
N GLY A 64 5.89 -6.72 0.87
CA GLY A 64 7.11 -5.93 1.07
C GLY A 64 6.81 -4.63 1.81
N ILE A 65 7.84 -4.04 2.40
CA ILE A 65 7.73 -2.72 3.02
C ILE A 65 7.49 -1.64 1.96
N SER A 66 6.49 -0.79 2.20
CA SER A 66 6.29 0.42 1.40
C SER A 66 7.30 1.49 1.86
N CYS A 67 8.13 1.97 0.94
CA CYS A 67 9.07 3.04 1.24
C CYS A 67 8.36 4.41 1.13
N VAL A 68 8.19 5.09 2.27
CA VAL A 68 7.70 6.47 2.31
C VAL A 68 8.90 7.41 2.43
N VAL A 69 9.05 8.33 1.48
CA VAL A 69 10.16 9.29 1.44
C VAL A 69 9.65 10.71 1.64
N LEU A 70 10.17 11.41 2.65
CA LEU A 70 9.91 12.84 2.84
C LEU A 70 10.86 13.65 1.96
N ARG A 71 10.33 14.17 0.84
CA ARG A 71 11.07 15.13 0.00
C ARG A 71 10.86 16.55 0.54
N SER A 72 11.95 17.20 0.95
CA SER A 72 11.93 18.59 1.42
C SER A 72 13.07 19.39 0.81
N GLN A 73 12.86 20.68 0.56
CA GLN A 73 13.88 21.64 0.12
C GLN A 73 13.94 22.79 1.13
N VAL A 74 14.35 22.49 2.35
CA VAL A 74 14.37 23.47 3.44
C VAL A 74 15.76 24.11 3.58
N ALA A 75 15.81 25.45 3.58
CA ALA A 75 17.06 26.20 3.66
C ALA A 75 17.31 26.87 5.03
N THR A 76 16.33 26.81 5.95
CA THR A 76 16.41 27.49 7.25
C THR A 76 16.47 26.51 8.42
N PRO A 77 17.12 26.87 9.55
CA PRO A 77 17.17 26.02 10.75
C PRO A 77 15.79 25.64 11.29
N ARG A 78 14.82 26.57 11.27
CA ARG A 78 13.45 26.32 11.74
C ARG A 78 12.72 25.29 10.88
N ALA A 79 12.83 25.38 9.56
CA ALA A 79 12.19 24.43 8.66
C ALA A 79 12.83 23.03 8.75
N ASN A 80 14.15 22.97 8.96
CA ASN A 80 14.86 21.72 9.27
C ASN A 80 14.37 21.08 10.58
N ALA A 81 14.14 21.87 11.63
CA ALA A 81 13.59 21.36 12.89
C ALA A 81 12.19 20.76 12.70
N PHE A 82 11.33 21.41 11.90
CA PHE A 82 10.00 20.89 11.58
C PHE A 82 10.06 19.57 10.80
N VAL A 83 10.89 19.49 9.76
CA VAL A 83 11.11 18.25 8.98
C VAL A 83 11.59 17.11 9.88
N ARG A 84 12.50 17.38 10.82
CA ARG A 84 12.96 16.39 11.79
C ARG A 84 11.85 15.92 12.72
N ALA A 85 11.02 16.83 13.23
CA ALA A 85 9.88 16.50 14.08
C ALA A 85 8.86 15.63 13.32
N LEU A 86 8.54 15.99 12.08
CA LEU A 86 7.65 15.21 11.22
C LEU A 86 8.20 13.80 10.97
N ALA A 87 9.49 13.70 10.62
CA ALA A 87 10.14 12.41 10.40
C ALA A 87 10.19 11.56 11.67
N ALA A 88 10.31 12.16 12.86
CA ALA A 88 10.25 11.45 14.14
C ALA A 88 8.85 10.91 14.41
N ALA A 89 7.80 11.71 14.17
CA ALA A 89 6.42 11.27 14.32
C ALA A 89 6.08 10.07 13.42
N PHE A 90 6.54 10.08 12.15
CA PHE A 90 6.34 8.96 11.22
C PHE A 90 7.17 7.72 11.55
N ARG A 91 8.25 7.81 12.33
CA ARG A 91 9.01 6.63 12.79
C ARG A 91 8.45 6.02 14.07
N ALA A 92 7.65 6.77 14.83
CA ALA A 92 7.12 6.33 16.12
C ALA A 92 5.77 5.61 16.01
N GLY A 93 5.11 5.64 14.85
CA GLY A 93 3.84 4.96 14.58
C GLY A 93 4.01 3.82 13.59
#